data_AF-A0A2N3WWV3-F1
#
_entry.id   AF-A0A2N3WWV3-F1
#
_cell.length_a   1.000
_cell.length_b   1.000
_cell.length_c   1.000
_cell.angle_alpha   90.00
_cell.angle_beta   90.00
_cell.angle_gamma   90.00
#
_symmetry.space_group_name_H-M   'P 1'
#
loop_
_entity.id
_entity.type
_entity.pdbx_description
1 polymer ?
#
loop_
_entity_poly.entity_id
_entity_poly.type
_entity_poly.pdbx_seq_one_letter_code
_entity_poly.pdbx_strand_id
1 'polypeptide(L)'
;MSRGRRDPDLVRSYVRTGGRVRAAHDLDLVTLVRAVEDARPDHRPDERRLLALTSRRGALSIAELSAYLDLPASVVKIIVSDLLDSGHLHCPTPAQVKPELALIKEVLHGLRAIAG
;
A
#
# COMPACT_ATOMS: atom_id res chain seq x y z
N MET A 1 13.65 29.58 21.51
CA MET A 1 12.56 28.90 22.25
C MET A 1 11.47 28.52 21.25
N SER A 2 11.52 27.29 20.72
CA SER A 2 10.57 26.82 19.71
C SER A 2 9.25 26.47 20.40
N ARG A 3 8.20 27.27 20.14
CA ARG A 3 6.85 26.99 20.64
C ARG A 3 6.40 25.68 20.00
N GLY A 4 6.09 24.67 20.82
CA GLY A 4 5.51 23.41 20.40
C GLY A 4 4.25 23.67 19.59
N ARG A 5 4.39 23.64 18.27
CA ARG A 5 3.29 23.68 17.32
C ARG A 5 2.51 22.39 17.56
N ARG A 6 1.39 22.48 18.27
CA ARG A 6 0.32 21.50 18.09
C ARG A 6 -0.04 21.60 16.63
N ASP A 7 0.51 20.72 15.81
CA ASP A 7 0.16 20.65 14.41
C ASP A 7 -1.23 20.01 14.35
N PRO A 8 -2.29 20.76 14.01
CA PRO A 8 -3.64 20.24 14.04
C PRO A 8 -3.80 18.99 13.16
N ASP A 9 -2.96 18.84 12.12
CA ASP A 9 -2.90 17.64 11.27
C ASP A 9 -2.32 16.41 11.98
N LEU A 10 -1.34 16.58 12.88
CA LEU A 10 -0.83 15.49 13.71
C LEU A 10 -1.88 15.07 14.74
N VAL A 11 -2.61 16.03 15.33
CA VAL A 11 -3.70 15.74 16.26
C VAL A 11 -4.84 14.99 15.55
N ARG A 12 -5.21 15.41 14.33
CA ARG A 12 -6.24 14.75 13.53
C ARG A 12 -5.84 13.33 13.12
N SER A 13 -4.58 13.14 12.76
CA SER A 13 -4.01 11.82 12.45
C SER A 13 -4.11 10.87 13.65
N TYR A 14 -3.88 11.37 14.86
CA TYR A 14 -3.99 10.59 16.10
C TYR A 14 -5.42 10.12 16.39
N VAL A 15 -6.42 10.99 16.12
CA VAL A 15 -7.84 10.63 16.25
C VAL A 15 -8.23 9.57 15.23
N ARG A 16 -7.72 9.68 14.00
CA ARG A 16 -8.02 8.79 12.88
C ARG A 16 -7.48 7.37 13.08
N THR A 17 -6.34 7.22 13.76
CA THR A 17 -5.78 5.92 14.14
C THR A 17 -6.32 5.38 15.47
N GLY A 18 -7.23 6.09 16.14
CA GLY A 18 -7.72 5.74 17.48
C GLY A 18 -6.62 5.75 18.54
N GLY A 19 -5.58 6.56 18.35
CA GLY A 19 -4.41 6.63 19.23
C GLY A 19 -3.30 5.60 18.95
N ARG A 20 -3.46 4.74 17.94
CA ARG A 20 -2.39 3.81 17.55
C ARG A 20 -1.23 4.55 16.90
N VAL A 21 -0.01 4.14 17.29
CA VAL A 21 1.26 4.76 16.85
C VAL A 21 2.04 3.86 15.88
N ARG A 22 1.68 2.56 15.79
CA ARG A 22 2.32 1.60 14.89
C ARG A 22 1.30 0.71 14.17
N ALA A 23 1.63 0.36 12.94
CA ALA A 23 0.97 -0.67 12.15
C ALA A 23 1.29 -2.06 12.71
N ALA A 24 0.34 -3.01 12.60
CA ALA A 24 0.56 -4.39 13.01
C ALA A 24 1.43 -5.16 12.00
N HIS A 25 1.31 -4.82 10.72
CA HIS A 25 2.14 -5.36 9.65
C HIS A 25 3.36 -4.48 9.39
N ASP A 26 4.50 -5.11 9.08
CA ASP A 26 5.68 -4.41 8.58
C ASP A 26 5.48 -4.09 7.09
N LEU A 27 5.04 -2.87 6.82
CA LEU A 27 4.71 -2.38 5.48
C LEU A 27 5.73 -1.31 5.08
N ASP A 28 6.36 -1.47 3.92
CA ASP A 28 7.22 -0.45 3.32
C ASP A 28 6.42 0.45 2.36
N LEU A 29 6.97 1.60 1.99
CA LEU A 29 6.38 2.53 1.04
C LEU A 29 6.08 1.89 -0.32
N VAL A 30 6.90 0.93 -0.73
CA VAL A 30 6.74 0.19 -1.99
C VAL A 30 5.82 -1.02 -1.89
N THR A 31 5.35 -1.38 -0.70
CA THR A 31 4.43 -2.51 -0.52
C THR A 31 3.13 -2.25 -1.27
N LEU A 32 2.81 -3.12 -2.22
CA LEU A 32 1.57 -3.07 -2.98
C LEU A 32 0.44 -3.73 -2.18
N VAL A 33 -0.74 -3.13 -2.24
CA VAL A 33 -1.98 -3.70 -1.71
C VAL A 33 -3.11 -3.57 -2.71
N ARG A 34 -4.05 -4.51 -2.66
CA ARG A 34 -5.22 -4.55 -3.53
C ARG A 34 -6.47 -4.94 -2.75
N ALA A 35 -7.58 -4.29 -3.05
CA ALA A 35 -8.90 -4.66 -2.56
C ALA A 35 -9.26 -6.10 -2.96
N VAL A 36 -9.75 -6.86 -1.99
CA VAL A 36 -10.41 -8.15 -2.22
C VAL A 36 -11.86 -7.92 -2.68
N GLU A 37 -12.52 -6.94 -2.07
CA GLU A 37 -13.90 -6.53 -2.37
C GLU A 37 -14.09 -5.01 -2.25
N ASP A 38 -15.21 -4.51 -2.73
CA ASP A 38 -15.54 -3.09 -2.67
C ASP A 38 -15.91 -2.62 -1.26
N ALA A 39 -15.73 -1.31 -1.04
CA ALA A 39 -16.04 -0.66 0.23
C ALA A 39 -17.53 -0.80 0.62
N ARG A 40 -17.77 -1.22 1.85
CA ARG A 40 -19.11 -1.28 2.48
C ARG A 40 -19.44 -0.01 3.29
N PRO A 41 -20.73 0.31 3.54
CA PRO A 41 -21.15 1.54 4.22
C PRO A 41 -20.65 1.69 5.68
N ASP A 42 -20.42 0.58 6.37
CA ASP A 42 -19.96 0.48 7.76
C ASP A 42 -18.47 0.77 7.95
N HIS A 43 -17.68 0.70 6.88
CA HIS A 43 -16.27 1.12 6.90
C HIS A 43 -16.12 2.60 7.22
N ARG A 44 -15.02 2.94 7.88
CA ARG A 44 -14.65 4.33 8.15
C ARG A 44 -14.46 5.10 6.83
N PRO A 45 -14.66 6.43 6.82
CA PRO A 45 -14.52 7.23 5.59
C PRO A 45 -13.21 6.99 4.83
N ASP A 46 -12.16 6.74 5.59
CA ASP A 46 -10.79 6.62 5.11
C ASP A 46 -10.49 5.24 4.54
N GLU A 47 -11.02 4.20 5.19
CA GLU A 47 -11.03 2.82 4.67
C GLU A 47 -11.81 2.76 3.36
N ARG A 48 -13.00 3.38 3.31
CA ARG A 48 -13.81 3.41 2.08
C ARG A 48 -13.08 4.08 0.93
N ARG A 49 -12.44 5.22 1.19
CA ARG A 49 -11.68 5.95 0.16
C ARG A 49 -10.48 5.12 -0.32
N LEU A 50 -9.77 4.46 0.59
CA LEU A 50 -8.64 3.57 0.26
C LEU A 50 -9.10 2.39 -0.59
N LEU A 51 -10.12 1.65 -0.15
CA LEU A 51 -10.68 0.51 -0.87
C LEU A 51 -11.15 0.93 -2.27
N ALA A 52 -11.87 2.05 -2.39
CA ALA A 52 -12.31 2.57 -3.69
C ALA A 52 -11.14 2.93 -4.63
N LEU A 53 -10.01 3.44 -4.12
CA LEU A 53 -8.81 3.70 -4.91
C LEU A 53 -8.23 2.39 -5.47
N THR A 54 -8.07 1.38 -4.61
CA THR A 54 -7.48 0.09 -4.97
C THR A 54 -8.40 -0.77 -5.86
N SER A 55 -9.73 -0.67 -5.71
CA SER A 55 -10.68 -1.34 -6.62
C SER A 55 -10.61 -0.75 -8.02
N ARG A 56 -10.52 0.58 -8.15
CA ARG A 56 -10.56 1.26 -9.45
C ARG A 56 -9.23 1.26 -10.20
N ARG A 57 -8.11 1.30 -9.48
CA ARG A 57 -6.76 1.41 -10.09
C ARG A 57 -5.95 0.11 -10.03
N GLY A 58 -6.44 -0.92 -9.36
CA GLY A 58 -5.69 -2.14 -9.11
C GLY A 58 -4.75 -2.01 -7.91
N ALA A 59 -3.66 -2.76 -7.93
CA ALA A 59 -2.70 -2.75 -6.83
C ALA A 59 -1.99 -1.39 -6.75
N LEU A 60 -1.97 -0.79 -5.56
CA LEU A 60 -1.30 0.49 -5.30
C LEU A 60 -0.32 0.33 -4.13
N SER A 61 0.78 1.07 -4.19
CA SER A 61 1.76 1.12 -3.11
C SER A 61 1.28 1.99 -1.94
N ILE A 62 1.85 1.78 -0.75
CA ILE A 62 1.61 2.65 0.41
C ILE A 62 1.94 4.12 0.10
N ALA A 63 2.99 4.38 -0.67
CA ALA A 63 3.35 5.73 -1.09
C ALA A 63 2.27 6.38 -1.97
N GLU A 64 1.78 5.67 -2.98
CA GLU A 64 0.71 6.17 -3.85
C GLU A 64 -0.59 6.41 -3.08
N LEU A 65 -0.95 5.48 -2.18
CA LEU A 65 -2.12 5.64 -1.31
C LEU A 65 -1.99 6.87 -0.41
N SER A 66 -0.80 7.13 0.14
CA SER A 66 -0.53 8.32 0.94
C SER A 66 -0.73 9.59 0.13
N ALA A 67 -0.23 9.63 -1.11
CA ALA A 67 -0.40 10.75 -2.01
C ALA A 67 -1.87 10.97 -2.40
N TYR A 68 -2.61 9.90 -2.73
CA TYR A 68 -4.02 10.02 -3.14
C TYR A 68 -4.98 10.37 -1.99
N LEU A 69 -4.66 9.94 -0.77
CA LEU A 69 -5.46 10.20 0.41
C LEU A 69 -5.10 11.52 1.11
N ASP A 70 -3.97 12.13 0.74
CA ASP A 70 -3.38 13.30 1.41
C ASP A 70 -3.16 13.03 2.90
N LEU A 71 -2.50 11.91 3.20
CA LEU A 71 -2.20 11.46 4.56
C LEU A 71 -0.74 11.08 4.73
N PRO A 72 -0.20 11.22 5.96
CA PRO A 72 1.09 10.63 6.29
C PRO A 72 1.11 9.12 6.07
N ALA A 73 2.22 8.60 5.53
CA ALA A 73 2.38 7.16 5.28
C ALA A 73 2.20 6.31 6.54
N SER A 74 2.55 6.81 7.73
CA SER A 74 2.32 6.11 8.99
C SER A 74 0.84 5.86 9.27
N VAL A 75 -0.04 6.81 8.95
CA VAL A 75 -1.50 6.68 9.09
C VAL A 75 -2.04 5.68 8.07
N VAL A 76 -1.58 5.76 6.83
CA VAL A 76 -1.98 4.81 5.77
C VAL A 76 -1.58 3.38 6.15
N LYS A 77 -0.36 3.15 6.64
CA LYS A 77 0.09 1.82 7.09
C LYS A 77 -0.81 1.23 8.19
N ILE A 78 -1.32 2.07 9.11
CA ILE A 78 -2.26 1.62 10.15
C ILE A 78 -3.60 1.21 9.53
N ILE A 79 -4.19 2.05 8.66
CA ILE A 79 -5.45 1.72 8.00
C ILE A 79 -5.32 0.46 7.14
N VAL A 80 -4.22 0.34 6.40
CA VAL A 80 -3.92 -0.85 5.59
C VAL A 80 -3.78 -2.09 6.47
N SER A 81 -3.10 -1.99 7.62
CA SER A 81 -2.98 -3.11 8.55
C SER A 81 -4.35 -3.59 9.05
N ASP A 82 -5.23 -2.67 9.46
CA ASP A 82 -6.58 -3.01 9.92
C ASP A 82 -7.39 -3.70 8.79
N LEU A 83 -7.23 -3.26 7.54
CA LEU A 83 -7.90 -3.85 6.38
C LEU A 83 -7.29 -5.19 5.93
N LEU A 84 -6.00 -5.41 6.16
CA LEU A 84 -5.35 -6.72 5.97
C LEU A 84 -5.84 -7.71 7.03
N ASP A 85 -5.91 -7.30 8.29
CA ASP A 85 -6.38 -8.15 9.41
C ASP A 85 -7.84 -8.55 9.24
N SER A 86 -8.67 -7.65 8.71
CA SER A 86 -10.08 -7.91 8.44
C SER A 86 -10.36 -8.58 7.08
N GLY A 87 -9.32 -8.82 6.27
CA GLY A 87 -9.43 -9.55 5.00
C GLY A 87 -9.97 -8.75 3.81
N HIS A 88 -10.08 -7.43 3.92
CA HIS A 88 -10.57 -6.56 2.83
C HIS A 88 -9.45 -6.15 1.85
N LEU A 89 -8.19 -6.23 2.29
CA LEU A 89 -7.01 -6.08 1.44
C LEU A 89 -6.21 -7.38 1.40
N HIS A 90 -5.42 -7.53 0.34
CA HIS A 90 -4.30 -8.46 0.29
C HIS A 90 -3.08 -7.79 -0.35
N CYS A 91 -1.89 -8.30 -0.03
CA CYS A 91 -0.66 -7.96 -0.74
C CYS A 91 -0.53 -8.90 -1.94
N PRO A 92 -0.70 -8.43 -3.19
CA PRO A 92 -0.54 -9.31 -4.34
C PRO A 92 0.91 -9.77 -4.42
N THR A 93 1.11 -11.09 -4.39
CA THR A 93 2.38 -11.67 -4.81
C THR A 93 2.55 -11.46 -6.31
N PRO A 94 3.76 -11.16 -6.80
CA PRO A 94 4.05 -11.21 -8.22
C PRO A 94 3.54 -12.54 -8.75
N ALA A 95 2.70 -12.49 -9.78
CA ALA A 95 2.29 -13.72 -10.44
C ALA A 95 3.57 -14.49 -10.78
N GLN A 96 3.65 -15.76 -10.40
CA GLN A 96 4.70 -16.65 -10.89
C GLN A 96 4.42 -16.89 -12.38
N VAL A 97 4.60 -15.87 -13.21
CA VAL A 97 4.72 -16.02 -14.65
C VAL A 97 6.03 -16.75 -14.84
N LYS A 98 5.96 -18.07 -14.91
CA LYS A 98 7.12 -18.90 -15.23
C LYS A 98 7.46 -18.57 -16.68
N PRO A 99 8.58 -17.87 -16.96
CA PRO A 99 8.93 -17.52 -18.32
C PRO A 99 9.13 -18.81 -19.11
N GLU A 100 8.74 -18.83 -20.38
CA GLU A 100 9.05 -19.96 -21.24
C GLU A 100 10.57 -20.13 -21.32
N LEU A 101 11.04 -21.37 -21.22
CA LEU A 101 12.48 -21.68 -21.24
C LEU A 101 13.15 -21.14 -22.52
N ALA A 102 12.41 -21.05 -23.63
CA ALA A 102 12.88 -20.46 -24.88
C ALA A 102 13.27 -18.99 -24.70
N LEU A 103 12.42 -18.18 -24.07
CA LEU A 103 12.70 -16.77 -23.79
C LEU A 103 13.95 -16.61 -22.90
N ILE A 104 14.10 -17.45 -21.87
CA ILE A 104 15.27 -17.41 -20.98
C ILE A 104 16.56 -17.73 -21.76
N LYS A 105 16.52 -18.71 -22.68
CA LYS A 105 17.65 -19.05 -23.55
C LYS A 105 18.01 -17.91 -24.51
N GLU A 106 17.00 -17.25 -25.07
CA GLU A 106 17.19 -16.12 -25.97
C GLU A 106 17.85 -14.93 -25.26
N VAL A 107 17.37 -14.57 -24.07
CA VAL A 107 17.98 -13.53 -23.22
C VAL A 107 19.42 -13.90 -22.88
N LEU A 108 19.71 -15.15 -22.50
CA LEU A 108 21.06 -15.60 -22.17
C LEU A 108 22.01 -15.49 -23.39
N HIS A 109 21.55 -15.89 -24.57
CA HIS A 109 22.34 -15.73 -25.80
C HIS A 109 22.60 -14.25 -26.10
N GLY A 110 21.58 -13.40 -26.00
CA GLY A 110 21.72 -11.95 -26.17
C GLY A 110 22.75 -11.36 -25.21
N LEU A 111 22.63 -11.63 -23.90
CA LEU A 111 23.57 -11.11 -22.89
C LEU A 111 25.01 -11.56 -23.15
N ARG A 112 25.22 -12.80 -23.61
CA ARG A 112 26.56 -13.32 -23.94
C ARG A 112 27.15 -12.67 -25.20
N ALA A 113 26.32 -12.31 -26.17
CA ALA A 113 26.77 -11.66 -27.40
C ALA A 113 27.20 -10.19 -27.20
N ILE A 114 26.77 -9.55 -26.11
CA ILE A 114 27.13 -8.17 -25.78
C ILE A 114 28.35 -8.12 -24.84
N ALA A 115 28.63 -9.23 -24.14
CA ALA A 115 29.71 -9.34 -23.16
C ALA A 115 31.04 -9.89 -23.75
N GLY A 116 31.08 -10.23 -25.04
CA GLY A 116 32.26 -10.71 -25.76
C GLY A 116 32.56 -9.84 -26.97
#